data_AF-A0A0R3U0Z1-F1
#
_entry.id   AF-A0A0R3U0Z1-F1
#
_cell.length_a   1.000
_cell.length_b   1.000
_cell.length_c   1.000
_cell.angle_alpha   90.00
_cell.angle_beta   90.00
_cell.angle_gamma   90.00
#
_symmetry.space_group_name_H-M   'P 1'
#
loop_
_entity.id
_entity.type
_entity.pdbx_description
1 polymer ?
#
loop_
_entity_poly.entity_id
_entity_poly.type
_entity_poly.pdbx_seq_one_letter_code
_entity_poly.pdbx_strand_id
1 'polypeptide(L)'
;MLYCCAPLITATEVTLEPLEKTHNKALRLITGGIKSIPIDAMLLVTGSTAICSLFKEKALIMYLKLLRIAMDRFFSTYENRTRHLKTQSGLIQKAMELKKALQIDDKPKSLPLTMNPLAYCSEPLITATKVTPKPLEKAQNQAFRLITGGIKSTPIDVMLPVTGST
;
A
#
# COMPACT_ATOMS: atom_id res chain seq x y z
N MET A 1 47.00 -36.05 12.74
CA MET A 1 45.77 -36.81 12.40
C MET A 1 45.85 -37.22 10.94
N LEU A 2 45.61 -38.49 10.61
CA LEU A 2 45.53 -39.00 9.24
C LEU A 2 44.06 -39.30 8.94
N TYR A 3 43.54 -38.88 7.79
CA TYR A 3 42.21 -39.28 7.30
C TYR A 3 42.41 -40.12 6.05
N CYS A 4 41.84 -41.33 6.01
CA CYS A 4 42.01 -42.29 4.91
C CYS A 4 43.47 -42.47 4.47
N CYS A 5 44.38 -42.66 5.43
CA CYS A 5 45.82 -42.86 5.21
C CYS A 5 46.57 -41.69 4.54
N ALA A 6 45.92 -40.53 4.36
CA ALA A 6 46.55 -39.31 3.86
C ALA A 6 46.77 -38.29 5.00
N PRO A 7 47.85 -37.48 4.95
CA PRO A 7 48.04 -36.35 5.85
C PRO A 7 46.84 -35.43 5.78
N LEU A 8 46.11 -35.28 6.88
CA LEU A 8 45.04 -34.30 6.97
C LEU A 8 45.69 -32.94 7.15
N ILE A 9 45.87 -32.21 6.05
CA ILE A 9 46.41 -30.85 6.06
C ILE A 9 45.25 -29.91 6.39
N THR A 10 45.12 -29.54 7.66
CA THR A 10 44.16 -28.53 8.11
C THR A 10 44.75 -27.14 7.89
N ALA A 11 43.96 -26.24 7.27
CA ALA A 11 44.35 -24.84 7.16
C ALA A 11 44.47 -24.23 8.57
N THR A 12 45.53 -23.46 8.81
CA THR A 12 45.72 -22.68 10.06
C THR A 12 44.52 -21.77 10.31
N GLU A 13 44.12 -21.56 11.58
CA GLU A 13 42.96 -20.72 11.94
C GLU A 13 43.01 -19.32 11.29
N VAL A 14 44.22 -18.75 11.17
CA VAL A 14 44.48 -17.45 10.53
C VAL A 14 44.04 -17.42 9.06
N THR A 15 44.04 -18.57 8.39
CA THR A 15 43.65 -18.72 6.97
C THR A 15 42.19 -19.15 6.77
N LEU A 16 41.51 -19.62 7.82
CA LEU A 16 40.11 -20.05 7.74
C LEU A 16 39.15 -18.87 7.59
N GLU A 17 39.35 -17.81 8.37
CA GLU A 17 38.44 -16.64 8.35
C GLU A 17 38.40 -15.91 6.99
N PRO A 18 39.53 -15.64 6.30
CA PRO A 18 39.51 -15.05 4.97
C PRO A 18 38.91 -15.99 3.91
N LEU A 19 39.14 -17.29 4.05
CA LEU A 19 38.61 -18.31 3.13
C LEU A 19 37.09 -18.41 3.24
N GLU A 20 36.56 -18.45 4.46
CA GLU A 20 35.12 -18.49 4.72
C GLU A 20 34.42 -17.23 4.19
N LYS A 21 34.99 -16.04 4.42
CA LYS A 21 34.47 -14.78 3.86
C LYS A 21 34.42 -14.81 2.33
N THR A 22 35.48 -15.30 1.70
CA THR A 22 35.57 -15.40 0.24
C THR A 22 34.56 -16.39 -0.32
N HIS A 23 34.44 -17.55 0.32
CA HIS A 23 33.48 -18.59 -0.05
C HIS A 23 32.04 -18.10 0.07
N ASN A 24 31.67 -17.49 1.19
CA ASN A 24 30.33 -16.95 1.42
C ASN A 24 29.99 -15.82 0.44
N LYS A 25 30.99 -15.01 0.06
CA LYS A 25 30.83 -13.98 -0.98
C LYS A 25 30.58 -14.60 -2.35
N ALA A 26 31.32 -15.64 -2.72
CA ALA A 26 31.13 -16.36 -3.98
C ALA A 26 29.75 -17.02 -4.04
N LEU A 27 29.33 -17.73 -2.99
CA LEU A 27 28.01 -18.34 -2.90
C LEU A 27 26.88 -17.31 -3.05
N ARG A 28 26.99 -16.15 -2.39
CA ARG A 28 25.99 -15.09 -2.50
C ARG A 28 25.90 -14.54 -3.92
N LEU A 29 27.03 -14.41 -4.62
CA LEU A 29 27.06 -13.98 -6.02
C LEU A 29 26.42 -15.02 -6.94
N ILE A 30 26.74 -16.30 -6.78
CA ILE A 30 26.17 -17.40 -7.56
C ILE A 30 24.66 -17.48 -7.34
N THR A 31 24.21 -17.50 -6.09
CA THR A 31 22.78 -17.54 -5.75
C THR A 31 22.04 -16.30 -6.25
N GLY A 32 22.66 -15.13 -6.15
CA GLY A 32 22.11 -13.89 -6.71
C GLY A 32 21.95 -13.98 -8.23
N GLY A 33 22.99 -14.43 -8.93
CA GLY A 33 23.00 -14.62 -10.38
C GLY A 33 21.98 -15.64 -10.85
N ILE A 34 21.89 -16.81 -10.22
CA ILE A 34 20.88 -17.84 -10.53
C ILE A 34 19.46 -17.28 -10.39
N LYS A 35 19.22 -16.37 -9.44
CA LYS A 35 17.92 -15.74 -9.25
C LYS A 35 17.63 -14.65 -10.29
N SER A 36 18.62 -13.84 -10.67
CA SER A 36 18.42 -12.74 -11.61
C SER A 36 18.43 -13.19 -13.08
N ILE A 37 19.24 -14.19 -13.45
CA ILE A 37 19.42 -14.63 -14.84
C ILE A 37 18.09 -15.05 -15.50
N PRO A 38 17.22 -15.88 -14.89
CA PRO A 38 15.93 -16.22 -15.49
C PRO A 38 14.98 -15.02 -15.58
N ILE A 39 15.05 -14.08 -14.64
CA ILE A 39 14.24 -12.86 -14.64
C ILE A 39 14.68 -11.94 -15.77
N ASP A 40 15.98 -11.74 -15.93
CA ASP A 40 16.57 -10.91 -16.97
C ASP A 40 16.36 -11.53 -18.36
N ALA A 41 16.51 -12.85 -18.48
CA ALA A 41 16.22 -13.59 -19.71
C ALA A 41 14.73 -13.51 -20.07
N MET A 42 13.83 -13.67 -19.10
CA MET A 42 12.40 -13.51 -19.32
C MET A 42 12.05 -12.08 -19.74
N LEU A 43 12.66 -11.08 -19.10
CA LEU A 43 12.48 -9.67 -19.46
C LEU A 43 12.95 -9.38 -20.89
N LEU A 44 14.10 -9.94 -21.29
CA LEU A 44 14.67 -9.83 -22.63
C LEU A 44 13.79 -10.52 -23.69
N VAL A 45 13.36 -11.76 -23.42
CA VAL A 45 12.54 -12.57 -24.34
C VAL A 45 11.15 -11.99 -24.53
N THR A 46 10.54 -11.44 -23.48
CA THR A 46 9.20 -10.84 -23.58
C THR A 46 9.22 -9.47 -24.27
N GLY A 47 10.41 -8.86 -24.48
CA GLY A 47 10.54 -7.53 -25.10
C GLY A 47 9.75 -6.45 -24.35
N SER A 48 9.45 -6.67 -23.07
CA SER A 48 8.44 -5.95 -22.32
C SER A 48 8.99 -4.64 -21.76
N THR A 49 9.41 -3.76 -22.67
CA THR A 49 9.67 -2.34 -22.38
C THR A 49 8.50 -1.71 -21.61
N ALA A 50 7.27 -2.15 -21.90
CA ALA A 50 6.04 -1.79 -21.19
C ALA A 50 6.01 -2.22 -19.70
N ILE A 51 6.60 -3.37 -19.35
CA ILE A 51 6.65 -3.83 -17.95
C ILE A 51 7.72 -3.03 -17.20
N CYS A 52 8.88 -2.81 -17.80
CA CYS A 52 9.90 -1.94 -17.20
C CYS A 52 9.41 -0.50 -17.01
N SER A 53 8.67 0.06 -17.98
CA SER A 53 8.09 1.41 -17.83
C SER A 53 7.03 1.44 -16.73
N LEU A 54 6.15 0.43 -16.65
CA LEU A 54 5.16 0.30 -15.59
C LEU A 54 5.83 0.23 -14.21
N PHE A 55 6.89 -0.55 -14.04
CA PHE A 55 7.61 -0.62 -12.77
C PHE A 55 8.24 0.73 -12.39
N LYS A 56 8.83 1.45 -13.35
CA LYS A 56 9.38 2.79 -13.12
C LYS A 56 8.28 3.77 -12.68
N GLU A 57 7.13 3.73 -13.35
CA GLU A 57 5.97 4.56 -13.03
C GLU A 57 5.45 4.26 -11.62
N LYS A 58 5.19 2.99 -11.29
CA LYS A 58 4.70 2.57 -9.97
C LYS A 58 5.70 2.90 -8.86
N ALA A 59 7.00 2.71 -9.09
CA ALA A 59 8.04 3.06 -8.13
C ALA A 59 8.08 4.57 -7.86
N LEU A 60 7.95 5.39 -8.91
CA LEU A 60 7.92 6.84 -8.79
C LEU A 60 6.67 7.33 -8.07
N ILE A 61 5.48 6.80 -8.42
CA ILE A 61 4.22 7.13 -7.73
C ILE A 61 4.32 6.81 -6.24
N MET A 62 4.85 5.63 -5.90
CA MET A 62 5.03 5.24 -4.50
C MET A 62 5.98 6.18 -3.77
N TYR A 63 7.12 6.53 -4.37
CA TYR A 63 8.05 7.50 -3.80
C TYR A 63 7.41 8.87 -3.56
N LEU A 64 6.66 9.39 -4.54
CA LEU A 64 5.94 10.66 -4.38
C LEU A 64 4.87 10.58 -3.29
N LYS A 65 4.17 9.45 -3.14
CA LYS A 65 3.21 9.24 -2.04
C LYS A 65 3.89 9.29 -0.68
N LEU A 66 5.05 8.63 -0.54
CA LEU A 66 5.83 8.64 0.71
C LEU A 66 6.27 10.06 1.10
N LEU A 67 6.67 10.88 0.12
CA LEU A 67 7.02 12.29 0.36
C LEU A 67 5.84 13.16 0.80
N ARG A 68 4.61 12.77 0.48
CA ARG A 68 3.40 13.54 0.83
C ARG A 68 2.83 13.23 2.21
N ILE A 69 3.39 12.24 2.91
CA ILE A 69 2.95 11.87 4.25
C ILE A 69 3.41 12.97 5.23
N ALA A 70 2.46 13.76 5.73
CA ALA A 70 2.71 14.96 6.53
C ALA A 70 3.50 14.73 7.83
N MET A 71 3.50 13.50 8.35
CA MET A 71 4.13 13.15 9.63
C MET A 71 5.51 12.49 9.48
N ASP A 72 5.97 12.19 8.26
CA ASP A 72 7.23 11.47 8.09
C ASP A 72 8.41 12.39 7.72
N ARG A 73 9.31 12.57 8.68
CA ARG A 73 10.56 13.33 8.48
C ARG A 73 11.62 12.51 7.76
N PHE A 74 11.49 11.19 7.77
CA PHE A 74 12.50 10.28 7.23
C PHE A 74 12.61 10.39 5.70
N PHE A 75 11.51 10.30 4.96
CA PHE A 75 11.51 10.37 3.49
C PHE A 75 11.81 11.77 2.96
N SER A 76 11.41 12.82 3.68
CA SER A 76 11.65 14.22 3.29
C SER A 76 13.11 14.66 3.47
N THR A 77 13.84 14.03 4.39
CA THR A 77 15.27 14.30 4.64
C THR A 77 16.19 13.22 4.08
N TYR A 78 15.63 12.22 3.40
CA TYR A 78 16.39 11.09 2.88
C TYR A 78 17.40 11.53 1.81
N GLU A 79 18.68 11.24 2.06
CA GLU A 79 19.75 11.44 1.09
C GLU A 79 20.31 10.10 0.61
N ASN A 80 20.61 10.02 -0.69
CA ASN A 80 21.30 8.86 -1.25
C ASN A 80 22.78 8.86 -0.83
N ARG A 81 23.09 8.22 0.31
CA ARG A 81 24.47 8.03 0.77
C ARG A 81 25.02 6.68 0.34
N THR A 82 26.30 6.68 -0.04
CA THR A 82 27.06 5.45 -0.32
C THR A 82 27.17 4.59 0.95
N ARG A 83 26.97 3.28 0.82
CA ARG A 83 27.04 2.33 1.94
C ARG A 83 28.22 1.39 1.74
N HIS A 84 28.98 1.13 2.81
CA HIS A 84 30.21 0.30 2.72
C HIS A 84 29.93 -1.16 2.34
N LEU A 85 28.86 -1.77 2.88
CA LEU A 85 28.58 -3.21 2.69
C LEU A 85 27.50 -3.51 1.64
N LYS A 86 26.74 -2.50 1.20
CA LYS A 86 25.61 -2.69 0.29
C LYS A 86 25.87 -1.94 -1.01
N THR A 87 26.26 -2.69 -2.02
CA THR A 87 26.52 -2.21 -3.39
C THR A 87 25.26 -2.08 -4.24
N GLN A 88 24.18 -2.78 -3.87
CA GLN A 88 22.92 -2.71 -4.61
C GLN A 88 22.07 -1.53 -4.15
N SER A 89 21.67 -0.70 -5.11
CA SER A 89 20.74 0.40 -4.91
C SER A 89 19.37 -0.10 -4.44
N GLY A 90 18.84 0.47 -3.36
CA GLY A 90 17.48 0.23 -2.90
C GLY A 90 16.43 0.95 -3.75
N LEU A 91 15.16 0.65 -3.49
CA LEU A 91 14.03 1.19 -4.25
C LEU A 91 13.98 2.73 -4.21
N ILE A 92 14.14 3.35 -3.04
CA ILE A 92 14.10 4.82 -2.88
C ILE A 92 15.24 5.49 -3.67
N GLN A 93 16.44 4.88 -3.66
CA GLN A 93 17.59 5.38 -4.41
C GLN A 93 17.31 5.35 -5.91
N LYS A 94 16.76 4.24 -6.41
CA LYS A 94 16.35 4.11 -7.82
C LYS A 94 15.22 5.05 -8.21
N ALA A 95 14.24 5.27 -7.33
CA ALA A 95 13.15 6.21 -7.58
C ALA A 95 13.65 7.67 -7.65
N MET A 96 14.63 8.06 -6.83
CA MET A 96 15.26 9.38 -6.92
C MET A 96 16.09 9.56 -8.19
N GLU A 97 16.85 8.54 -8.60
CA GLU A 97 17.56 8.54 -9.89
C GLU A 97 16.59 8.72 -11.05
N LEU A 98 15.46 8.00 -11.04
CA LEU A 98 14.41 8.11 -12.04
C LEU A 98 13.76 9.50 -12.05
N LYS A 99 13.44 10.07 -10.87
CA LYS A 99 12.90 11.42 -10.75
C LYS A 99 13.83 12.46 -11.38
N LYS A 100 15.14 12.35 -11.13
CA LYS A 100 16.17 13.22 -11.72
C LYS A 100 16.27 13.04 -13.23
N ALA A 101 16.31 11.79 -13.71
CA ALA A 101 16.38 11.49 -15.13
C ALA A 101 15.19 12.04 -15.92
N LEU A 102 14.00 12.07 -15.30
CA LEU A 102 12.77 12.60 -15.88
C LEU A 102 12.56 14.10 -15.65
N GLN A 103 13.49 14.80 -14.98
CA GLN A 103 13.43 16.24 -14.70
C GLN A 103 12.13 16.71 -14.01
N ILE A 104 11.59 15.90 -13.10
CA ILE A 104 10.37 16.26 -12.35
C ILE A 104 10.77 17.11 -11.15
N ASP A 105 10.69 18.43 -11.27
CA ASP A 105 11.13 19.37 -10.22
C ASP A 105 10.02 19.69 -9.18
N ASP A 106 8.78 19.29 -9.46
CA ASP A 106 7.64 19.64 -8.61
C ASP A 106 7.80 19.12 -7.17
N LYS A 107 7.74 20.05 -6.23
CA LYS A 107 7.57 19.72 -4.81
C LYS A 107 6.16 19.14 -4.64
N PRO A 108 6.02 17.90 -4.17
CA PRO A 108 4.72 17.28 -4.08
C PRO A 108 3.84 18.02 -3.06
N LYS A 109 2.62 18.38 -3.47
CA LYS A 109 1.61 18.97 -2.58
C LYS A 109 1.30 18.01 -1.42
N SER A 110 1.17 18.54 -0.20
CA SER A 110 0.77 17.75 0.97
C SER A 110 -0.56 17.06 0.71
N LEU A 111 -0.69 15.80 1.14
CA LEU A 111 -2.00 15.17 1.23
C LEU A 111 -2.78 15.78 2.41
N PRO A 112 -4.11 15.93 2.30
CA PRO A 112 -4.93 16.27 3.46
C PRO A 112 -4.79 15.16 4.50
N LEU A 113 -4.67 15.53 5.78
CA LEU A 113 -4.71 14.54 6.85
C LEU A 113 -6.09 13.89 6.85
N THR A 114 -6.10 12.56 6.75
CA THR A 114 -7.28 11.77 7.12
C THR A 114 -7.45 11.87 8.63
N MET A 115 -8.32 12.77 9.07
CA MET A 115 -8.72 12.88 10.47
C MET A 115 -9.67 11.73 10.81
N ASN A 116 -9.43 11.05 11.93
CA ASN A 116 -10.40 10.10 12.47
C ASN A 116 -11.67 10.88 12.85
N PRO A 117 -12.86 10.55 12.30
CA PRO A 117 -14.10 11.23 12.65
C PRO A 117 -14.44 11.14 14.14
N LEU A 118 -13.93 10.12 14.85
CA LEU A 118 -14.11 9.97 16.30
C LEU A 118 -13.22 10.91 17.12
N ALA A 119 -12.17 11.49 16.52
CA ALA A 119 -11.30 12.46 17.19
C ALA A 119 -11.90 13.88 17.27
N TYR A 120 -13.08 14.10 16.66
CA TYR A 120 -13.82 15.37 16.70
C TYR A 120 -14.60 15.56 18.01
N CYS A 121 -14.86 14.49 18.77
CA CYS A 121 -15.64 14.54 20.00
C CYS A 121 -14.78 14.88 21.23
N SER A 122 -14.19 16.07 21.26
CA SER A 122 -13.66 16.67 22.49
C SER A 122 -14.12 18.11 22.71
N GLU A 123 -15.15 18.55 22.00
CA GLU A 123 -15.96 19.69 22.43
C GLU A 123 -17.08 19.16 23.33
N PRO A 124 -17.39 19.82 24.46
CA PRO A 124 -18.48 19.37 25.33
C PRO A 124 -19.76 19.41 24.53
N LEU A 125 -20.34 18.22 24.31
CA LEU A 125 -21.67 18.01 23.76
C LEU A 125 -22.60 18.99 24.47
N ILE A 126 -23.01 20.03 23.74
CA ILE A 126 -23.84 21.11 24.23
C ILE A 126 -24.98 20.46 24.99
N THR A 127 -25.07 20.77 26.29
CA THR A 127 -26.15 20.36 27.18
C THR A 127 -27.47 20.78 26.52
N ALA A 128 -28.08 19.87 25.76
CA ALA A 128 -29.42 20.05 25.23
C ALA A 128 -30.36 20.00 26.45
N THR A 129 -30.71 21.19 26.91
CA THR A 129 -31.69 21.43 27.96
C THR A 129 -32.95 20.65 27.64
N LYS A 130 -33.46 19.94 28.66
CA LYS A 130 -34.78 19.29 28.68
C LYS A 130 -35.86 20.30 28.25
N VAL A 131 -36.18 20.35 26.97
CA VAL A 131 -37.47 20.85 26.49
C VAL A 131 -38.08 19.72 25.68
N THR A 132 -38.95 18.97 26.34
CA THR A 132 -39.71 17.88 25.74
C THR A 132 -40.58 18.42 24.60
N PRO A 133 -40.41 17.98 23.34
CA PRO A 133 -41.30 18.36 22.26
C PRO A 133 -42.54 17.45 22.30
N LYS A 134 -43.38 17.61 23.33
CA LYS A 134 -44.71 16.97 23.42
C LYS A 134 -45.57 17.11 22.14
N PRO A 135 -45.47 18.18 21.33
CA PRO A 135 -46.24 18.29 20.08
C PRO A 135 -45.74 17.33 18.99
N LEU A 136 -44.44 17.07 18.92
CA LEU A 136 -43.83 16.27 17.85
C LEU A 136 -44.16 14.78 18.01
N GLU A 137 -44.15 14.29 19.24
CA GLU A 137 -44.50 12.92 19.57
C GLU A 137 -46.00 12.65 19.31
N LYS A 138 -46.87 13.64 19.56
CA LYS A 138 -48.30 13.56 19.25
C LYS A 138 -48.57 13.52 17.74
N ALA A 139 -47.84 14.34 16.97
CA ALA A 139 -47.93 14.37 15.52
C ALA A 139 -47.44 13.06 14.89
N GLN A 140 -46.33 12.51 15.39
CA GLN A 140 -45.81 11.21 14.95
C GLN A 140 -46.78 10.07 15.24
N ASN A 141 -47.33 10.02 16.45
CA ASN A 141 -48.28 8.96 16.84
C ASN A 141 -49.63 9.07 16.08
N GLN A 142 -50.05 10.27 15.69
CA GLN A 142 -51.24 10.48 14.86
C GLN A 142 -51.00 10.04 13.41
N ALA A 143 -49.83 10.32 12.84
CA ALA A 143 -49.44 9.86 11.51
C ALA A 143 -49.40 8.33 11.42
N PHE A 144 -48.82 7.67 12.43
CA PHE A 144 -48.80 6.20 12.48
C PHE A 144 -50.19 5.57 12.54
N ARG A 145 -51.15 6.18 13.25
CA ARG A 145 -52.55 5.70 13.30
C ARG A 145 -53.27 5.84 11.96
N LEU A 146 -53.03 6.93 11.22
CA LEU A 146 -53.62 7.14 9.88
C LEU A 146 -53.09 6.12 8.88
N ILE A 147 -51.78 5.85 8.90
CA ILE A 147 -51.14 4.88 8.01
C ILE A 147 -51.61 3.46 8.33
N THR A 148 -51.64 3.08 9.61
CA THR A 148 -52.04 1.72 10.01
C THR A 148 -53.54 1.47 9.96
N GLY A 149 -54.37 2.51 10.06
CA GLY A 149 -55.83 2.43 9.88
C GLY A 149 -56.26 2.27 8.42
N GLY A 150 -55.54 2.90 7.47
CA GLY A 150 -55.88 2.86 6.03
C GLY A 150 -55.59 1.54 5.32
N ILE A 151 -54.74 0.68 5.90
CA ILE A 151 -54.33 -0.59 5.27
C ILE A 151 -55.39 -1.70 5.47
N LYS A 152 -56.34 -1.54 6.38
CA LYS A 152 -57.37 -2.56 6.67
C LYS A 152 -58.61 -2.54 5.77
N SER A 153 -58.78 -1.55 4.89
CA SER A 153 -60.06 -1.33 4.19
C SER A 153 -59.99 -1.20 2.66
N THR A 154 -58.96 -1.73 2.00
CA THR A 154 -58.98 -1.86 0.53
C THR A 154 -59.03 -3.35 0.15
N PRO A 155 -60.17 -3.85 -0.36
CA PRO A 155 -60.21 -5.15 -1.02
C PRO A 155 -59.41 -5.07 -2.33
N ILE A 156 -58.52 -6.04 -2.52
CA ILE A 156 -57.85 -6.30 -3.80
C ILE A 156 -58.89 -6.90 -4.74
N ASP A 157 -59.64 -6.07 -5.48
CA ASP A 157 -60.33 -6.53 -6.69
C ASP A 157 -60.85 -5.34 -7.51
N VAL A 158 -60.02 -4.79 -8.41
CA VAL A 158 -60.42 -4.27 -9.75
C VAL A 158 -59.14 -4.15 -10.59
N MET A 159 -58.79 -5.20 -11.34
CA MET A 159 -57.87 -5.09 -12.48
C MET A 159 -58.74 -5.24 -13.74
N LEU A 160 -59.17 -4.11 -14.32
CA LEU A 160 -59.91 -4.08 -15.59
C LEU A 160 -58.97 -4.41 -16.76
N PRO A 161 -59.49 -5.08 -17.81
CA PRO A 161 -58.68 -5.73 -18.83
C PRO A 161 -58.18 -4.74 -19.89
N VAL A 162 -56.93 -4.92 -20.30
CA VAL A 162 -56.34 -4.30 -21.49
C VAL A 162 -56.97 -4.97 -22.72
N THR A 163 -57.90 -4.29 -23.38
CA THR A 163 -58.36 -4.67 -24.71
C THR A 163 -57.39 -4.15 -25.76
N GLY A 164 -56.71 -5.07 -26.44
CA GLY A 164 -55.99 -4.81 -27.68
C GLY A 164 -56.97 -4.59 -28.83
N SER A 165 -56.73 -3.56 -29.61
CA SER A 165 -57.34 -3.36 -30.94
C SER A 165 -56.35 -3.81 -32.00
N THR A 166 -56.83 -4.69 -32.89
CA THR A 166 -56.35 -4.89 -34.26
C THR A 166 -57.32 -4.22 -35.20
#